data_AF-A0A348UW73-F1
#
_entry.id   AF-A0A348UW73-F1
#
_cell.length_a   1.000
_cell.length_b   1.000
_cell.length_c   1.000
_cell.angle_alpha   90.00
_cell.angle_beta   90.00
_cell.angle_gamma   90.00
#
_symmetry.space_group_name_H-M   'P 1'
#
loop_
_entity.id
_entity.type
_entity.pdbx_description
1 polymer ?
#
loop_
_entity_poly.entity_id
_entity_poly.type
_entity_poly.pdbx_seq_one_letter_code
_entity_poly.pdbx_strand_id
1 'polypeptide(L)'
;MNRKKPNLWEYVPLADYAAPQATIARTIKRGIKDIWQRFQRNDTQVHDHAQNLEYLPRSALEKVAPLSNCSEAVRALEIAVKEKTGSAQAPSVMMVAGLPGSDNAQILSRLAKALGWRLIPAPDPQQILSQDLTWLEWTKCADTHG
;
A
#
# COMPACT_ATOMS: atom_id res chain seq x y z
N MET A 1 -9.77 -36.10 -5.77
CA MET A 1 -8.99 -34.91 -6.17
C MET A 1 -9.29 -33.79 -5.18
N ASN A 2 -8.35 -33.49 -4.29
CA ASN A 2 -8.51 -32.52 -3.21
C ASN A 2 -8.26 -31.10 -3.77
N ARG A 3 -9.32 -30.32 -4.04
CA ARG A 3 -9.16 -28.92 -4.47
C ARG A 3 -8.76 -28.09 -3.25
N LYS A 4 -7.45 -27.84 -3.08
CA LYS A 4 -6.97 -26.82 -2.12
C LYS A 4 -7.64 -25.50 -2.50
N LYS A 5 -8.35 -24.86 -1.56
CA LYS A 5 -8.85 -23.50 -1.74
C LYS A 5 -7.62 -22.61 -2.02
N PRO A 6 -7.60 -21.82 -3.09
CA PRO A 6 -6.48 -20.91 -3.33
C PRO A 6 -6.40 -19.93 -2.15
N ASN A 7 -5.19 -19.72 -1.62
CA ASN A 7 -4.97 -18.64 -0.68
C ASN A 7 -5.36 -17.33 -1.38
N LEU A 8 -6.22 -16.54 -0.75
CA LEU A 8 -6.71 -15.28 -1.32
C LEU A 8 -5.60 -14.21 -1.40
N TRP A 9 -4.52 -14.40 -0.63
CA TRP A 9 -3.38 -13.49 -0.53
C TRP A 9 -2.08 -14.25 -0.55
N GLU A 10 -1.15 -13.80 -1.39
CA GLU A 10 0.22 -14.32 -1.48
C GLU A 10 1.17 -13.15 -1.72
N TYR A 11 2.23 -13.06 -0.91
CA TYR A 11 3.31 -12.10 -1.13
C TYR A 11 4.42 -12.78 -1.93
N VAL A 12 4.54 -12.38 -3.20
CA VAL A 12 5.55 -12.89 -4.11
C VAL A 12 6.81 -12.01 -4.10
N PRO A 13 7.99 -12.56 -4.44
CA PRO A 13 9.16 -11.75 -4.74
C PRO A 13 8.85 -10.66 -5.76
N LEU A 14 9.53 -9.52 -5.68
CA LEU A 14 9.26 -8.39 -6.59
C LEU A 14 9.47 -8.76 -8.07
N ALA A 15 10.43 -9.65 -8.36
CA ALA A 15 10.68 -10.17 -9.71
C ALA A 15 9.49 -10.96 -10.27
N ASP A 16 8.69 -11.56 -9.38
CA ASP A 16 7.52 -12.39 -9.72
C ASP A 16 6.20 -11.60 -9.61
N TYR A 17 6.28 -10.31 -9.24
CA TYR A 17 5.11 -9.44 -9.21
C TYR A 17 4.61 -9.17 -10.63
N ALA A 18 3.54 -9.85 -11.01
CA ALA A 18 2.84 -9.60 -12.26
C ALA A 18 1.56 -8.80 -12.01
N ALA A 19 1.40 -7.68 -12.71
CA ALA A 19 0.11 -7.00 -12.76
C ALA A 19 -0.96 -7.96 -13.32
N PRO A 20 -2.21 -7.93 -12.81
CA PRO A 20 -3.24 -8.90 -13.18
C PRO A 20 -3.43 -9.00 -14.70
N GLN A 21 -3.43 -10.22 -15.23
CA GLN A 21 -3.55 -10.52 -16.66
C GLN A 21 -4.89 -10.02 -17.26
N ALA A 22 -4.83 -9.77 -18.57
CA ALA A 22 -5.58 -8.75 -19.30
C ALA A 22 -7.13 -8.81 -19.28
N THR A 23 -7.75 -9.90 -18.81
CA THR A 23 -9.22 -10.02 -18.81
C THR A 23 -9.87 -9.12 -17.76
N ILE A 24 -9.20 -8.89 -16.62
CA ILE A 24 -9.62 -7.91 -15.59
C ILE A 24 -8.99 -6.53 -15.86
N ALA A 25 -7.85 -6.49 -16.58
CA ALA A 25 -7.15 -5.26 -16.88
C ALA A 25 -7.90 -4.32 -17.85
N ARG A 26 -8.87 -4.80 -18.65
CA ARG A 26 -9.62 -3.91 -19.56
C ARG A 26 -10.49 -2.88 -18.83
N THR A 27 -11.06 -3.26 -17.68
CA THR A 27 -11.88 -2.35 -16.86
C THR A 27 -10.98 -1.43 -16.02
N ILE A 28 -9.89 -1.99 -15.46
CA ILE A 28 -8.96 -1.24 -14.59
C ILE A 28 -8.08 -0.27 -15.41
N LYS A 29 -7.60 -0.67 -16.61
CA LYS A 29 -6.79 0.22 -17.47
C LYS A 29 -7.56 1.45 -17.93
N ARG A 30 -8.87 1.36 -18.15
CA ARG A 30 -9.68 2.55 -18.50
C ARG A 30 -9.70 3.53 -17.33
N GLY A 31 -9.95 3.03 -16.11
CA GLY A 31 -9.93 3.85 -14.90
C GLY A 31 -8.57 4.49 -14.61
N ILE A 32 -7.48 3.72 -14.66
CA ILE A 32 -6.14 4.25 -14.34
C ILE A 32 -5.60 5.15 -15.46
N LYS A 33 -5.85 4.83 -16.74
CA LYS A 33 -5.43 5.69 -17.86
C LYS A 33 -6.17 7.02 -17.83
N ASP A 34 -7.46 7.04 -17.51
CA ASP A 34 -8.23 8.29 -17.37
C ASP A 34 -7.69 9.14 -16.21
N ILE A 35 -7.34 8.52 -15.08
CA ILE A 35 -6.69 9.22 -13.96
C ILE A 35 -5.32 9.78 -14.39
N TRP A 36 -4.50 8.97 -15.06
CA TRP A 36 -3.16 9.38 -15.51
C TRP A 36 -3.20 10.44 -16.63
N GLN A 37 -4.23 10.43 -17.48
CA GLN A 37 -4.47 11.46 -18.50
C GLN A 37 -5.00 12.77 -17.89
N ARG A 38 -5.79 12.71 -16.81
CA ARG A 38 -6.20 13.92 -16.06
C ARG A 38 -5.02 14.61 -15.39
N PHE A 39 -4.03 13.85 -14.91
CA PHE A 39 -2.81 14.43 -14.33
C PHE A 39 -1.82 14.98 -15.36
N GLN A 40 -1.91 14.60 -16.64
CA GLN A 40 -1.03 15.08 -17.71
C GLN A 40 -1.61 16.23 -18.55
N ARG A 41 -2.92 16.49 -18.46
CA ARG A 41 -3.52 17.63 -19.15
C ARG A 41 -3.24 18.92 -18.39
N ASN A 42 -2.12 19.54 -18.71
CA ASN A 42 -1.99 21.00 -18.59
C ASN A 42 -2.74 21.64 -19.78
N ASP A 43 -3.54 22.67 -19.47
CA ASP A 43 -4.23 23.58 -20.40
C ASP A 43 -5.41 23.07 -21.22
N THR A 44 -6.45 22.55 -20.57
CA THR A 44 -7.81 22.80 -21.11
C THR A 44 -8.82 22.83 -19.98
N GLN A 45 -9.40 24.02 -19.77
CA GLN A 45 -10.52 24.35 -18.88
C GLN A 45 -10.73 23.36 -17.73
N VAL A 46 -10.19 23.73 -16.57
CA VAL A 46 -10.55 23.20 -15.26
C VAL A 46 -12.04 22.89 -15.28
N HIS A 47 -12.37 21.60 -15.30
CA HIS A 47 -13.72 21.13 -15.04
C HIS A 47 -14.14 21.87 -13.77
N ASP A 48 -15.24 22.63 -13.85
CA ASP A 48 -15.76 23.39 -12.72
C ASP A 48 -15.59 22.50 -11.50
N HIS A 49 -14.75 22.93 -10.54
CA HIS A 49 -14.53 22.16 -9.33
C HIS A 49 -15.92 21.76 -8.88
N ALA A 50 -16.18 20.46 -8.66
CA ALA A 50 -17.45 20.06 -8.09
C ALA A 50 -17.50 20.75 -6.71
N GLN A 51 -18.05 21.96 -6.68
CA GLN A 51 -18.08 22.85 -5.50
C GLN A 51 -18.90 22.20 -4.39
N ASN A 52 -19.64 21.15 -4.73
CA ASN A 52 -20.41 20.29 -3.85
C ASN A 52 -19.99 18.81 -4.01
N LEU A 53 -18.71 18.48 -3.76
CA LEU A 53 -18.40 17.13 -3.29
C LEU A 53 -18.97 17.00 -1.88
N GLU A 54 -20.25 16.66 -1.78
CA GLU A 54 -20.85 16.35 -0.49
C GLU A 54 -20.11 15.15 0.10
N TYR A 55 -19.52 15.35 1.28
CA TYR A 55 -18.94 14.25 2.04
C TYR A 55 -20.04 13.24 2.32
N LEU A 56 -19.92 12.06 1.72
CA LEU A 56 -20.81 10.97 2.03
C LEU A 56 -20.72 10.68 3.54
N PRO A 57 -21.85 10.59 4.25
CA PRO A 57 -21.84 10.19 5.65
C PRO A 57 -21.13 8.84 5.78
N ARG A 58 -20.37 8.65 6.86
CA ARG A 58 -19.53 7.47 7.08
C ARG A 58 -20.29 6.15 6.90
N SER A 59 -21.56 6.13 7.32
CA SER A 59 -22.47 4.98 7.16
C SER A 59 -22.86 4.68 5.71
N ALA A 60 -22.84 5.68 4.82
CA ALA A 60 -23.03 5.50 3.38
C ALA A 60 -21.72 5.05 2.71
N LEU A 61 -20.58 5.61 3.13
CA LEU A 61 -19.25 5.16 2.68
C LEU A 61 -19.03 3.68 2.99
N GLU A 62 -19.33 3.23 4.21
CA GLU A 62 -19.18 1.81 4.60
C GLU A 62 -20.08 0.86 3.81
N LYS A 63 -21.20 1.33 3.25
CA LYS A 63 -22.07 0.54 2.37
C LYS A 63 -21.54 0.43 0.95
N VAL A 64 -20.89 1.48 0.45
CA VAL A 64 -20.37 1.56 -0.92
C VAL A 64 -18.97 0.97 -1.03
N ALA A 65 -18.14 1.18 -0.01
CA ALA A 65 -16.79 0.69 0.13
C ALA A 65 -16.58 0.20 1.58
N PRO A 66 -17.06 -1.02 1.90
CA PRO A 66 -16.84 -1.59 3.23
C PRO A 66 -15.35 -1.68 3.52
N LEU A 67 -14.98 -1.48 4.79
CA LEU A 67 -13.61 -1.54 5.25
C LEU A 67 -12.99 -2.90 4.88
N SER A 68 -11.89 -2.87 4.13
CA SER A 68 -11.14 -4.06 3.75
C SER A 68 -10.73 -4.85 5.00
N ASN A 69 -11.18 -6.09 5.14
CA ASN A 69 -10.67 -6.98 6.18
C ASN A 69 -9.26 -7.45 5.82
N CYS A 70 -8.25 -6.68 6.25
CA CYS A 70 -6.85 -6.94 5.93
C CYS A 70 -6.20 -8.06 6.78
N SER A 71 -6.96 -8.77 7.62
CA SER A 71 -6.37 -9.72 8.60
C SER A 71 -5.64 -10.89 7.93
N GLU A 72 -6.19 -11.42 6.83
CA GLU A 72 -5.54 -12.49 6.07
C GLU A 72 -4.26 -12.01 5.38
N ALA A 73 -4.25 -10.79 4.85
CA ALA A 73 -3.07 -10.19 4.24
C ALA A 73 -1.96 -9.95 5.29
N VAL A 74 -2.29 -9.46 6.48
CA VAL A 74 -1.32 -9.32 7.59
C VAL A 74 -0.70 -10.67 7.93
N ARG A 75 -1.51 -11.73 8.05
CA ARG A 75 -1.03 -13.09 8.34
C ARG A 75 -0.15 -13.64 7.21
N ALA A 76 -0.53 -13.45 5.95
CA ALA A 76 0.27 -13.89 4.81
C ALA A 76 1.63 -13.16 4.78
N LEU A 77 1.65 -11.86 5.07
CA LEU A 77 2.89 -11.09 5.14
C LEU A 77 3.78 -11.55 6.30
N GLU A 78 3.19 -11.82 7.46
CA GLU A 78 3.93 -12.32 8.63
C GLU A 78 4.67 -13.62 8.32
N ILE A 79 4.02 -14.56 7.63
CA ILE A 79 4.64 -15.81 7.20
C ILE A 79 5.80 -15.53 6.24
N ALA A 80 5.56 -14.73 5.19
CA ALA A 80 6.57 -14.41 4.19
C ALA A 80 7.79 -13.69 4.79
N VAL A 81 7.57 -12.82 5.78
CA VAL A 81 8.62 -12.15 6.56
C VAL A 81 9.43 -13.18 7.35
N LYS A 82 8.77 -14.03 8.14
CA LYS A 82 9.43 -15.04 8.99
C LYS A 82 10.28 -16.01 8.17
N GLU A 83 9.76 -16.46 7.04
CA GLU A 83 10.48 -17.34 6.10
C GLU A 83 11.76 -16.69 5.58
N LYS A 84 11.71 -15.39 5.26
CA LYS A 84 12.87 -14.65 4.73
C LYS A 84 13.87 -14.25 5.82
N THR A 85 13.42 -13.95 7.03
CA THR A 85 14.31 -13.55 8.14
C THR A 85 14.91 -14.73 8.89
N GLY A 86 14.36 -15.94 8.76
CA GLY A 86 14.87 -17.16 9.40
C GLY A 86 16.14 -17.75 8.76
N SER A 87 16.69 -17.13 7.71
CA SER A 87 17.86 -17.59 6.98
C SER A 87 19.14 -16.84 7.39
N ALA A 88 20.30 -17.48 7.30
CA ALA A 88 21.61 -16.86 7.52
C ALA A 88 21.91 -15.68 6.56
N GLN A 89 21.14 -15.57 5.47
CA GLN A 89 21.24 -14.51 4.48
C GLN A 89 19.98 -13.63 4.47
N ALA A 90 19.43 -13.36 5.66
CA ALA A 90 18.25 -12.53 5.82
C ALA A 90 18.44 -11.14 5.18
N PRO A 91 17.46 -10.65 4.39
CA PRO A 91 17.56 -9.33 3.79
C PRO A 91 17.48 -8.24 4.86
N SER A 92 18.36 -7.23 4.77
CA SER A 92 18.32 -6.07 5.68
C SER A 92 17.14 -5.14 5.41
N VAL A 93 16.53 -5.21 4.22
CA VAL A 93 15.36 -4.41 3.80
C VAL A 93 14.41 -5.27 2.98
N MET A 94 13.11 -5.19 3.29
CA MET A 94 12.05 -5.81 2.49
C MET A 94 11.06 -4.75 2.02
N MET A 95 10.77 -4.74 0.72
CA MET A 95 9.82 -3.82 0.11
C MET A 95 8.52 -4.54 -0.23
N VAL A 96 7.39 -3.93 0.17
CA VAL A 96 6.04 -4.42 -0.16
C VAL A 96 5.40 -3.46 -1.16
N ALA A 97 5.26 -3.92 -2.40
CA ALA A 97 4.61 -3.18 -3.49
C ALA A 97 3.19 -3.70 -3.74
N GLY A 98 2.28 -2.81 -4.13
CA GLY A 98 0.89 -3.14 -4.41
C GLY A 98 0.24 -2.08 -5.30
N LEU A 99 -0.96 -2.38 -5.79
CA LEU A 99 -1.76 -1.43 -6.57
C LEU A 99 -2.22 -0.25 -5.70
N PRO A 100 -2.54 0.92 -6.29
CA PRO A 100 -3.20 1.99 -5.55
C PRO A 100 -4.44 1.48 -4.82
N GLY A 101 -4.57 1.80 -3.53
CA GLY A 101 -5.68 1.34 -2.69
C GLY A 101 -5.54 -0.09 -2.14
N SER A 102 -4.37 -0.73 -2.26
CA SER A 102 -4.14 -2.09 -1.70
C SER A 102 -4.01 -2.14 -0.17
N ASP A 103 -4.26 -1.03 0.53
CA ASP A 103 -4.15 -0.93 1.99
C ASP A 103 -2.78 -1.33 2.58
N ASN A 104 -1.70 -1.31 1.77
CA ASN A 104 -0.35 -1.72 2.20
C ASN A 104 0.12 -0.98 3.46
N ALA A 105 -0.14 0.32 3.56
CA ALA A 105 0.21 1.10 4.75
C ALA A 105 -0.49 0.58 6.01
N GLN A 106 -1.78 0.22 5.90
CA GLN A 106 -2.53 -0.35 7.02
C GLN A 106 -2.06 -1.76 7.36
N ILE A 107 -1.79 -2.60 6.35
CA ILE A 107 -1.26 -3.95 6.54
C ILE A 107 0.09 -3.90 7.26
N LEU A 108 1.03 -3.06 6.78
CA LEU A 108 2.35 -2.89 7.39
C LEU A 108 2.28 -2.33 8.81
N SER A 109 1.41 -1.35 9.07
CA SER A 109 1.20 -0.80 10.41
C SER A 109 0.68 -1.86 11.39
N ARG A 110 -0.29 -2.69 10.96
CA ARG A 110 -0.82 -3.79 11.77
C ARG A 110 0.23 -4.87 12.02
N LEU A 111 1.02 -5.23 11.00
CA LEU A 111 2.11 -6.19 11.15
C LEU A 111 3.20 -5.67 12.10
N ALA A 112 3.62 -4.41 11.94
CA ALA A 112 4.61 -3.80 12.81
C ALA A 112 4.13 -3.81 14.28
N LYS A 113 2.86 -3.47 14.51
CA LYS A 113 2.26 -3.58 15.85
C LYS A 113 2.25 -5.01 16.38
N ALA A 114 1.90 -6.00 15.55
CA ALA A 114 1.86 -7.41 15.95
C ALA A 114 3.26 -7.96 16.31
N LEU A 115 4.30 -7.48 15.62
CA LEU A 115 5.69 -7.90 15.84
C LEU A 115 6.47 -7.01 16.82
N GLY A 116 5.83 -5.97 17.38
CA GLY A 116 6.50 -5.01 18.26
C GLY A 116 7.57 -4.16 17.56
N TRP A 117 7.48 -4.04 16.23
CA TRP A 117 8.44 -3.26 15.44
C TRP A 117 8.16 -1.77 15.52
N ARG A 118 9.23 -0.97 15.46
CA ARG A 118 9.13 0.49 15.36
C ARG A 118 8.47 0.85 14.03
N LEU A 119 7.35 1.57 14.10
CA LEU A 119 6.70 2.16 12.92
C LEU A 119 7.32 3.52 12.65
N ILE A 120 7.85 3.69 11.44
CA ILE A 120 8.29 4.99 10.93
C ILE A 120 7.17 5.54 10.05
N PRO A 121 6.57 6.70 10.37
CA PRO A 121 5.50 7.25 9.57
C PRO A 121 6.02 7.70 8.19
N ALA A 122 5.16 7.63 7.18
CA ALA A 122 5.46 8.22 5.89
C ALA A 122 5.57 9.75 6.02
N PRO A 123 6.47 10.40 5.27
CA PRO A 123 6.53 11.86 5.24
C PRO A 123 5.23 12.45 4.68
N ASP A 124 4.85 13.63 5.18
CA ASP A 124 3.72 14.36 4.62
C ASP A 124 4.03 14.82 3.18
N PRO A 125 3.05 14.84 2.26
CA PRO A 125 3.26 15.37 0.91
C PRO A 125 3.91 16.76 0.86
N GLN A 126 3.59 17.66 1.79
CA GLN A 126 4.21 18.98 1.88
C GLN A 126 5.69 18.89 2.23
N GLN A 127 6.10 17.95 3.09
CA GLN A 127 7.51 17.73 3.40
C GLN A 127 8.27 17.24 2.17
N ILE A 128 7.66 16.34 1.39
CA ILE A 128 8.25 15.86 0.12
C ILE A 128 8.41 17.03 -0.88
N LEU A 129 7.34 17.81 -1.09
CA LEU A 129 7.35 18.91 -2.05
C LEU A 129 8.30 20.05 -1.66
N SER A 130 8.45 20.29 -0.37
CA SER A 130 9.34 21.32 0.17
C SER A 130 10.80 20.84 0.29
N GLN A 131 11.09 19.59 -0.08
CA GLN A 131 12.40 18.94 0.12
C GLN A 131 12.85 18.99 1.59
N ASP A 132 11.89 18.98 2.51
CA ASP A 132 12.17 18.84 3.93
C ASP A 132 12.62 17.40 4.19
N LEU A 133 13.90 17.23 4.55
CA LEU A 133 14.52 15.93 4.80
C LEU A 133 14.52 15.55 6.28
N THR A 134 13.91 16.33 7.16
CA THR A 134 13.87 16.06 8.61
C THR A 134 13.26 14.71 8.95
N TRP A 135 12.37 14.17 8.12
CA TRP A 135 11.80 12.85 8.30
C TRP A 135 12.83 11.70 8.16
N LEU A 136 13.97 11.92 7.50
CA LEU A 136 15.06 10.93 7.44
C LEU A 136 15.74 10.75 8.81
N GLU A 137 15.64 11.72 9.70
CA GLU A 137 16.15 11.57 11.06
C GLU A 137 15.39 10.47 11.82
N TRP A 138 14.14 10.19 11.45
CA TRP A 138 13.36 9.11 12.05
C TRP A 138 13.91 7.72 11.73
N THR A 139 14.69 7.57 10.65
CA THR A 139 15.30 6.29 10.26
C THR A 139 16.63 6.03 10.94
N LYS A 140 17.20 7.01 11.65
CA LYS A 140 18.41 6.78 12.44
C LYS A 140 18.06 5.85 13.61
N CYS A 141 18.78 4.74 13.71
CA CYS A 141 18.77 3.91 14.92
C CYS A 141 19.27 4.74 16.09
N ALA A 142 18.73 4.49 17.28
CA ALA A 142 19.29 5.00 18.51
C ALA A 142 20.64 4.30 18.78
N ASP A 143 21.69 4.69 18.07
CA ASP A 143 23.07 4.37 18.41
C ASP A 143 23.52 5.27 19.57
N THR A 144 22.86 5.15 20.72
CA THR A 144 23.35 5.73 21.96
C THR A 144 22.81 4.91 23.13
N HIS A 145 23.58 3.91 23.54
CA HIS A 145 24.00 3.70 24.92
C HIS A 145 25.17 2.70 24.91
N GLY A 146 26.38 3.26 24.84
CA GLY A 146 27.53 2.68 25.52
C GLY A 146 27.51 3.07 26.99
#